data_AF-A0A7V5NXX4-F1
#
_entry.id   AF-A0A7V5NXX4-F1
#
_cell.length_a   1.000
_cell.length_b   1.000
_cell.length_c   1.000
_cell.angle_alpha   90.00
_cell.angle_beta   90.00
_cell.angle_gamma   90.00
#
_symmetry.space_group_name_H-M   'P 1'
#
loop_
_entity.id
_entity.type
_entity.pdbx_description
1 polymer ?
#
loop_
_entity_poly.entity_id
_entity_poly.type
_entity_poly.pdbx_seq_one_letter_code
_entity_poly.pdbx_strand_id
1 'polypeptide(L)'
;MAKRIGTGEIIAQALRQGRRRLARDLGGPFRSLYLKNIRSPGLANLPDMPDRGDPLQGLKIMDGRFVLGSQALDVGAHGDPWSVPAPSPAYAEKLHGFGWLHDLTALGRSRAHVRKNPGLKAQTALRAGRLIDRWIDVYGGWNPFAWREDILTERLFAWLVNWTALLGHETEDVAGTRRETSLLRQLGQLRKSWRQTPEGILRLKATACLVIGASCVQKRQNAWLDRAMDMLDDEIERQILSDGGHISRNPQDVIATLEILIAVENALDKGGVTGSREIHRAMDRLGPMLSFFQLGPGQMAAFNGGGTGDARQIKAL
;
A
#
# COMPACT_ATOMS: atom_id res chain seq x y z
N MET A 1 -33.83 10.86 -2.06
CA MET A 1 -34.52 9.76 -1.34
C MET A 1 -33.48 8.68 -1.02
N ALA A 2 -33.11 8.52 0.25
CA ALA A 2 -32.19 7.45 0.66
C ALA A 2 -32.90 6.09 0.50
N LYS A 3 -32.43 5.27 -0.45
CA LYS A 3 -32.93 3.90 -0.64
C LYS A 3 -32.58 3.12 0.64
N ARG A 4 -33.59 2.72 1.42
CA ARG A 4 -33.38 1.88 2.60
C ARG A 4 -32.75 0.56 2.12
N ILE A 5 -31.58 0.25 2.65
CA ILE A 5 -30.89 -1.02 2.37
C ILE A 5 -31.84 -2.14 2.82
N GLY A 6 -32.27 -2.96 1.87
CA GLY A 6 -33.19 -4.06 2.16
C GLY A 6 -32.48 -5.13 3.00
N THR A 7 -33.19 -5.77 3.92
CA THR A 7 -32.67 -6.94 4.66
C THR A 7 -32.11 -8.01 3.72
N GLY A 8 -32.69 -8.16 2.53
CA GLY A 8 -32.17 -9.02 1.46
C GLY A 8 -30.78 -8.62 0.94
N GLU A 9 -30.49 -7.32 0.83
CA GLU A 9 -29.15 -6.83 0.42
C GLU A 9 -28.11 -7.08 1.51
N ILE A 10 -28.50 -6.91 2.78
CA ILE A 10 -27.64 -7.21 3.94
C ILE A 10 -27.31 -8.71 3.98
N ILE A 11 -28.33 -9.57 3.87
CA ILE A 11 -28.14 -11.03 3.84
C ILE A 11 -27.30 -11.44 2.61
N ALA A 12 -27.55 -10.86 1.44
CA ALA A 12 -26.76 -11.12 0.25
C ALA A 12 -25.31 -10.66 0.40
N GLN A 13 -25.03 -9.56 1.10
CA GLN A 13 -23.67 -9.15 1.43
C GLN A 13 -23.02 -10.09 2.45
N ALA A 14 -23.73 -10.46 3.52
CA ALA A 14 -23.25 -11.39 4.53
C ALA A 14 -22.92 -12.77 3.92
N LEU A 15 -23.78 -13.29 3.05
CA LEU A 15 -23.54 -14.53 2.30
C LEU A 15 -22.38 -14.39 1.31
N ARG A 16 -22.23 -13.25 0.63
CA ARG A 16 -21.07 -12.97 -0.23
C ARG A 16 -19.77 -12.93 0.57
N GLN A 17 -19.76 -12.28 1.74
CA GLN A 17 -18.61 -12.26 2.65
C GLN A 17 -18.31 -13.65 3.21
N GLY A 18 -19.35 -14.41 3.60
CA GLY A 18 -19.24 -15.79 4.07
C GLY A 18 -18.68 -16.74 3.01
N ARG A 19 -19.17 -16.67 1.76
CA ARG A 19 -18.61 -17.42 0.62
C ARG A 19 -17.17 -17.02 0.33
N ARG A 20 -16.83 -15.73 0.36
CA ARG A 20 -15.44 -15.26 0.21
C ARG A 20 -14.53 -15.79 1.32
N ARG A 21 -15.04 -15.91 2.55
CA ARG A 21 -14.30 -16.50 3.68
C ARG A 21 -14.09 -18.01 3.48
N LEU A 22 -15.15 -18.76 3.19
CA LEU A 22 -15.08 -20.21 2.94
C LEU A 22 -14.20 -20.56 1.73
N ALA A 23 -14.28 -19.80 0.64
CA ALA A 23 -13.41 -19.98 -0.53
C ALA A 23 -11.93 -19.69 -0.22
N ARG A 24 -11.64 -18.81 0.75
CA ARG A 24 -10.27 -18.57 1.25
C ARG A 24 -9.78 -19.72 2.11
N ASP A 25 -10.62 -20.25 3.00
CA ASP A 25 -10.26 -21.29 3.96
C ASP A 25 -10.10 -22.67 3.28
N LEU A 26 -10.99 -23.01 2.34
CA LEU A 26 -10.95 -24.31 1.63
C LEU A 26 -9.89 -24.36 0.50
N GLY A 27 -9.46 -23.22 -0.02
CA GLY A 27 -8.46 -23.12 -1.10
C GLY A 27 -7.00 -23.03 -0.62
N GLY A 28 -6.76 -22.94 0.69
CA GLY A 28 -5.45 -22.71 1.29
C GLY A 28 -4.35 -23.72 0.90
N PRO A 29 -4.60 -25.04 0.92
CA PRO A 29 -3.59 -26.05 0.60
C PRO A 29 -3.05 -25.91 -0.82
N PHE A 30 -3.93 -25.74 -1.82
CA PHE A 30 -3.54 -25.60 -3.23
C PHE A 30 -2.85 -24.27 -3.54
N ARG A 31 -3.23 -23.17 -2.85
CA ARG A 31 -2.57 -21.87 -2.99
C ARG A 31 -1.15 -21.90 -2.42
N SER A 32 -0.92 -22.62 -1.31
CA SER A 32 0.43 -22.75 -0.72
C SER A 32 1.45 -23.42 -1.65
N LEU A 33 1.00 -24.36 -2.49
CA LEU A 33 1.84 -25.07 -3.46
C LEU A 33 2.17 -24.21 -4.68
N TYR A 34 1.25 -23.36 -5.14
CA TYR A 34 1.46 -22.47 -6.27
C TYR A 34 2.48 -21.36 -5.97
N LEU A 35 2.66 -21.01 -4.70
CA LEU A 35 3.60 -19.97 -4.28
C LEU A 35 5.08 -20.41 -4.39
N LYS A 36 5.40 -21.70 -4.59
CA LYS A 36 6.78 -22.19 -4.41
C LYS A 36 7.76 -21.94 -5.57
N ASN A 37 7.32 -21.56 -6.76
CA ASN A 37 8.18 -21.59 -7.98
C ASN A 37 8.41 -20.24 -8.69
N ILE A 38 8.30 -19.10 -8.00
CA ILE A 38 8.63 -17.80 -8.60
C ILE A 38 10.13 -17.54 -8.46
N ARG A 39 10.82 -17.27 -9.57
CA ARG A 39 12.18 -16.73 -9.59
C ARG A 39 12.12 -15.21 -9.71
N SER A 40 12.99 -14.51 -9.00
CA SER A 40 13.14 -13.05 -9.07
C SER A 40 13.90 -12.70 -10.36
N PRO A 41 13.32 -11.91 -11.29
CA PRO A 41 14.03 -11.40 -12.46
C PRO A 41 14.84 -10.13 -12.17
N GLY A 42 14.80 -9.63 -10.92
CA GLY A 42 15.26 -8.30 -10.53
C GLY A 42 14.11 -7.28 -10.67
N LEU A 43 13.94 -6.43 -9.66
CA LEU A 43 13.01 -5.31 -9.73
C LEU A 43 13.72 -4.08 -10.29
N ALA A 44 13.10 -3.46 -11.29
CA ALA A 44 13.48 -2.15 -11.82
C ALA A 44 12.34 -1.15 -11.61
N ASN A 45 12.56 0.13 -11.92
CA ASN A 45 11.50 1.14 -12.12
C ASN A 45 10.53 1.36 -10.94
N LEU A 46 10.92 0.98 -9.73
CA LEU A 46 10.10 1.20 -8.54
C LEU A 46 9.92 2.70 -8.28
N PRO A 47 8.73 3.13 -7.84
CA PRO A 47 8.45 4.54 -7.65
C PRO A 47 9.36 5.11 -6.55
N ASP A 48 9.75 6.37 -6.73
CA ASP A 48 10.41 7.18 -5.71
C ASP A 48 9.49 8.33 -5.35
N MET A 49 8.74 8.12 -4.28
CA MET A 49 7.72 9.06 -3.81
C MET A 49 8.31 10.03 -2.78
N PRO A 50 7.76 11.24 -2.69
CA PRO A 50 8.05 12.12 -1.57
C PRO A 50 7.59 11.49 -0.25
N ASP A 51 8.26 11.89 0.84
CA ASP A 51 8.01 11.30 2.15
C ASP A 51 6.67 11.75 2.72
N ARG A 52 5.83 10.78 3.06
CA ARG A 52 4.52 11.00 3.70
C ARG A 52 4.43 10.50 5.14
N GLY A 53 5.52 9.95 5.68
CA GLY A 53 5.57 9.44 7.05
C GLY A 53 6.00 10.47 8.08
N ASP A 54 5.95 10.08 9.35
CA ASP A 54 6.42 10.88 10.48
C ASP A 54 7.76 10.37 11.02
N PRO A 55 8.86 11.16 10.92
CA PRO A 55 10.14 10.80 11.52
C PRO A 55 10.06 10.48 13.02
N LEU A 56 9.16 11.12 13.77
CA LEU A 56 8.98 10.84 15.20
C LEU A 56 8.35 9.48 15.45
N GLN A 57 7.44 9.03 14.58
CA GLN A 57 6.92 7.66 14.63
C GLN A 57 8.01 6.66 14.19
N GLY A 58 8.82 7.05 13.19
CA GLY A 58 9.98 6.27 12.76
C GLY A 58 10.94 6.00 13.92
N LEU A 59 11.20 6.99 14.78
CA LEU A 59 12.06 6.82 15.96
C LEU A 59 11.47 5.80 16.93
N LYS A 60 10.16 5.87 17.21
CA LYS A 60 9.50 4.88 18.08
C LYS A 60 9.61 3.47 17.52
N ILE A 61 9.47 3.30 16.19
CA ILE A 61 9.63 2.00 15.54
C ILE A 61 11.08 1.49 15.65
N MET A 62 12.08 2.39 15.56
CA MET A 62 13.48 2.04 15.82
C MET A 62 13.68 1.54 17.25
N ASP A 63 12.98 2.13 18.23
CA ASP A 63 12.98 1.71 19.63
C ASP A 63 12.11 0.46 19.89
N GLY A 64 11.42 -0.07 18.88
CA GLY A 64 10.55 -1.24 18.99
C GLY A 64 9.13 -0.96 19.46
N ARG A 65 8.75 0.31 19.52
CA ARG A 65 7.40 0.75 19.88
C ARG A 65 6.59 1.09 18.63
N PHE A 66 5.64 0.22 18.31
CA PHE A 66 4.72 0.41 17.19
C PHE A 66 3.45 1.08 17.70
N VAL A 67 3.23 2.35 17.32
CA VAL A 67 2.02 3.10 17.66
C VAL A 67 1.15 3.20 16.41
N LEU A 68 0.10 2.39 16.33
CA LEU A 68 -0.76 2.28 15.15
C LEU A 68 -2.21 2.65 15.51
N GLY A 69 -2.65 3.82 15.06
CA GLY A 69 -3.92 4.39 15.52
C GLY A 69 -3.85 4.76 17.01
N SER A 70 -4.84 4.35 17.79
CA SER A 70 -4.92 4.61 19.23
C SER A 70 -4.25 3.55 20.10
N GLN A 71 -3.62 2.54 19.51
CA GLN A 71 -3.03 1.41 20.22
C GLN A 71 -1.52 1.35 20.00
N ALA A 72 -0.81 0.79 20.97
CA ALA A 72 0.63 0.63 20.92
C ALA A 72 1.03 -0.80 21.29
N LEU A 73 2.09 -1.30 20.65
CA LEU A 73 2.79 -2.53 21.01
C LEU A 73 4.26 -2.19 21.22
N ASP A 74 4.81 -2.62 22.35
CA ASP A 74 6.24 -2.49 22.65
C ASP A 74 6.87 -3.88 22.60
N VAL A 75 7.83 -4.05 21.70
CA VAL A 75 8.63 -5.29 21.58
C VAL A 75 10.11 -5.06 21.88
N GLY A 76 10.49 -3.84 22.28
CA GLY A 76 11.88 -3.43 22.42
C GLY A 76 12.64 -3.33 21.09
N ALA A 77 13.76 -2.61 21.09
CA ALA A 77 14.49 -2.24 19.87
C ALA A 77 14.93 -3.43 18.98
N HIS A 78 15.10 -4.60 19.59
CA HIS A 78 15.49 -5.84 18.89
C HIS A 78 14.37 -6.87 18.77
N GLY A 79 13.21 -6.64 19.38
CA GLY A 79 12.10 -7.56 19.26
C GLY A 79 11.40 -7.47 17.91
N ASP A 80 10.58 -8.49 17.66
CA ASP A 80 9.70 -8.59 16.50
C ASP A 80 8.23 -8.44 16.93
N PRO A 81 7.41 -7.70 16.16
CA PRO A 81 5.98 -7.55 16.46
C PRO A 81 5.16 -8.75 15.96
N TRP A 82 5.80 -9.77 15.37
CA TRP A 82 5.15 -10.89 14.70
C TRP A 82 4.93 -12.10 15.62
N SER A 83 5.75 -12.21 16.67
CA SER A 83 5.73 -13.29 17.66
C SER A 83 4.96 -12.92 18.93
N VAL A 84 4.42 -11.70 19.01
CA VAL A 84 3.63 -11.19 20.14
C VAL A 84 2.18 -11.02 19.69
N PRO A 85 1.18 -11.40 20.50
CA PRO A 85 -0.23 -11.19 20.14
C PRO A 85 -0.53 -9.69 19.97
N ALA A 86 -1.15 -9.37 18.84
CA ALA A 86 -1.60 -8.01 18.57
C ALA A 86 -2.71 -7.59 19.57
N PRO A 87 -2.72 -6.32 20.04
CA PRO A 87 -3.73 -5.82 20.97
C PRO A 87 -5.18 -5.91 20.47
N SER A 88 -5.40 -5.86 19.15
CA SER A 88 -6.71 -6.01 18.54
C SER A 88 -6.60 -6.46 17.08
N PRO A 89 -7.70 -6.94 16.46
CA PRO A 89 -7.74 -7.20 15.02
C PRO A 89 -7.41 -5.96 14.18
N ALA A 90 -7.96 -4.79 14.52
CA ALA A 90 -7.71 -3.54 13.79
C ALA A 90 -6.24 -3.10 13.87
N TYR A 91 -5.58 -3.36 15.01
CA TYR A 91 -4.13 -3.15 15.14
C TYR A 91 -3.35 -4.11 14.25
N ALA A 92 -3.71 -5.40 14.25
CA ALA A 92 -3.07 -6.40 13.40
C ALA A 92 -3.23 -6.05 11.91
N GLU A 93 -4.38 -5.55 11.47
CA GLU A 93 -4.60 -5.11 10.09
C GLU A 93 -3.61 -4.01 9.69
N LYS A 94 -3.45 -2.97 10.53
CA LYS A 94 -2.49 -1.88 10.29
C LYS A 94 -1.04 -2.37 10.30
N LEU A 95 -0.70 -3.26 11.24
CA LEU A 95 0.64 -3.82 11.37
C LEU A 95 1.00 -4.64 10.11
N HIS A 96 0.10 -5.53 9.68
CA HIS A 96 0.27 -6.37 8.48
C HIS A 96 0.13 -5.61 7.16
N GLY A 97 -0.41 -4.39 7.18
CA GLY A 97 -0.51 -3.48 6.02
C GLY A 97 0.75 -2.66 5.75
N PHE A 98 1.77 -2.73 6.60
CA PHE A 98 3.10 -2.12 6.40
C PHE A 98 3.11 -0.58 6.23
N GLY A 99 2.04 0.13 6.58
CA GLY A 99 2.01 1.60 6.52
C GLY A 99 3.14 2.26 7.33
N TRP A 100 3.61 1.60 8.39
CA TRP A 100 4.75 2.03 9.21
C TRP A 100 6.09 2.13 8.44
N LEU A 101 6.19 1.55 7.22
CA LEU A 101 7.36 1.76 6.36
C LEU A 101 7.52 3.23 5.94
N HIS A 102 6.43 3.97 5.78
CA HIS A 102 6.50 5.40 5.46
C HIS A 102 7.24 6.19 6.54
N ASP A 103 6.99 5.85 7.81
CA ASP A 103 7.61 6.52 8.96
C ASP A 103 9.12 6.23 9.04
N LEU A 104 9.54 5.00 8.72
CA LEU A 104 10.96 4.65 8.63
C LEU A 104 11.65 5.35 7.45
N THR A 105 11.00 5.43 6.29
CA THR A 105 11.51 6.18 5.14
C THR A 105 11.69 7.66 5.49
N ALA A 106 10.66 8.26 6.10
CA ALA A 106 10.69 9.66 6.52
C ALA A 106 11.81 9.93 7.53
N LEU A 107 12.04 9.02 8.50
CA LEU A 107 13.15 9.14 9.43
C LEU A 107 14.51 9.07 8.73
N GLY A 108 14.69 8.10 7.83
CA GLY A 108 15.95 7.90 7.09
C GLY A 108 16.29 9.06 6.13
N ARG A 109 15.30 9.84 5.70
CA ARG A 109 15.45 11.04 4.86
C ARG A 109 15.42 12.36 5.66
N SER A 110 15.09 12.32 6.94
CA SER A 110 14.98 13.51 7.78
C SER A 110 16.34 14.19 7.97
N ARG A 111 16.58 15.31 7.30
CA ARG A 111 17.82 16.09 7.39
C ARG A 111 18.21 16.44 8.84
N ALA A 112 17.22 16.73 9.68
CA ALA A 112 17.44 17.07 11.08
C ALA A 112 18.02 15.91 11.90
N HIS A 113 17.53 14.68 11.66
CA HIS A 113 17.97 13.48 12.36
C HIS A 113 19.25 12.90 11.76
N VAL A 114 19.35 12.86 10.43
CA VAL A 114 20.56 12.39 9.73
C VAL A 114 21.78 13.24 10.08
N ARG A 115 21.62 14.56 10.26
CA ARG A 115 22.74 15.42 10.73
C ARG A 115 23.28 15.00 12.10
N LYS A 116 22.41 14.50 12.99
CA LYS A 116 22.79 14.03 14.34
C LYS A 116 23.34 12.60 14.33
N ASN A 117 22.81 11.75 13.46
CA ASN A 117 23.22 10.37 13.27
C ASN A 117 23.37 10.08 11.76
N PRO A 118 24.57 10.25 11.18
CA PRO A 118 24.80 10.03 9.75
C PRO A 118 24.48 8.60 9.29
N GLY A 119 24.58 7.62 10.19
CA GLY A 119 24.25 6.21 9.91
C GLY A 119 22.76 5.90 9.93
N LEU A 120 21.89 6.87 10.25
CA LEU A 120 20.47 6.64 10.48
C LEU A 120 19.76 6.06 9.26
N LYS A 121 20.08 6.52 8.05
CA LYS A 121 19.49 5.99 6.81
C LYS A 121 19.72 4.49 6.65
N ALA A 122 20.96 4.03 6.91
CA ALA A 122 21.29 2.61 6.86
C ALA A 122 20.61 1.83 8.00
N GLN A 123 20.54 2.42 9.20
CA GLN A 123 19.87 1.79 10.35
C GLN A 123 18.36 1.59 10.09
N THR A 124 17.67 2.57 9.51
CA THR A 124 16.23 2.45 9.17
C THR A 124 16.00 1.40 8.09
N ALA A 125 16.88 1.34 7.07
CA ALA A 125 16.85 0.32 6.03
C ALA A 125 17.03 -1.09 6.63
N LEU A 126 18.05 -1.30 7.46
CA LEU A 126 18.31 -2.57 8.14
C LEU A 126 17.15 -2.98 9.05
N ARG A 127 16.55 -2.04 9.79
CA ARG A 127 15.39 -2.33 10.65
C ARG A 127 14.18 -2.76 9.82
N ALA A 128 13.88 -2.04 8.73
CA ALA A 128 12.81 -2.41 7.82
C ALA A 128 13.03 -3.80 7.22
N GLY A 129 14.24 -4.06 6.71
CA GLY A 129 14.64 -5.36 6.14
C GLY A 129 14.43 -6.51 7.12
N ARG A 130 14.93 -6.39 8.36
CA ARG A 130 14.75 -7.41 9.41
C ARG A 130 13.28 -7.67 9.76
N LEU A 131 12.47 -6.61 9.89
CA LEU A 131 11.04 -6.73 10.20
C LEU A 131 10.29 -7.44 9.06
N ILE A 132 10.63 -7.12 7.80
CA ILE A 132 10.05 -7.75 6.61
C ILE A 132 10.50 -9.21 6.51
N ASP A 133 11.78 -9.51 6.70
CA ASP A 133 12.29 -10.89 6.66
C ASP A 133 11.59 -11.77 7.69
N ARG A 134 11.44 -11.26 8.90
CA ARG A 134 10.71 -11.97 9.96
C ARG A 134 9.23 -12.14 9.62
N TRP A 135 8.61 -11.15 8.97
CA TRP A 135 7.25 -11.32 8.46
C TRP A 135 7.17 -12.42 7.40
N ILE A 136 8.15 -12.52 6.49
CA ILE A 136 8.20 -13.57 5.47
C ILE A 136 8.38 -14.95 6.13
N ASP A 137 9.19 -15.06 7.20
CA ASP A 137 9.34 -16.30 7.97
C ASP A 137 8.00 -16.77 8.57
N VAL A 138 7.26 -15.86 9.19
CA VAL A 138 6.06 -16.20 9.98
C VAL A 138 4.79 -16.26 9.11
N TYR A 139 4.64 -15.33 8.15
CA TYR A 139 3.43 -15.09 7.37
C TYR A 139 3.64 -15.15 5.85
N GLY A 140 4.84 -15.49 5.37
CA GLY A 140 5.12 -15.64 3.93
C GLY A 140 4.47 -16.87 3.28
N GLY A 141 4.03 -17.84 4.09
CA GLY A 141 3.12 -18.91 3.68
C GLY A 141 1.65 -18.46 3.70
N TRP A 142 0.75 -19.28 3.16
CA TRP A 142 -0.69 -18.96 3.16
C TRP A 142 -1.21 -18.76 4.60
N ASN A 143 -1.76 -17.59 4.87
CA ASN A 143 -2.42 -17.25 6.12
C ASN A 143 -3.72 -16.48 5.83
N PRO A 144 -4.91 -16.98 6.23
CA PRO A 144 -6.20 -16.38 5.85
C PRO A 144 -6.40 -14.92 6.28
N PHE A 145 -5.72 -14.50 7.36
CA PHE A 145 -5.74 -13.13 7.84
C PHE A 145 -4.73 -12.26 7.07
N ALA A 146 -3.43 -12.61 7.12
CA ALA A 146 -2.38 -11.79 6.52
C ALA A 146 -2.47 -11.67 4.98
N TRP A 147 -3.12 -12.62 4.32
CA TRP A 147 -3.36 -12.66 2.87
C TRP A 147 -4.76 -12.20 2.45
N ARG A 148 -5.55 -11.64 3.38
CA ARG A 148 -6.80 -10.95 3.04
C ARG A 148 -6.51 -9.80 2.07
N GLU A 149 -7.36 -9.63 1.07
CA GLU A 149 -7.05 -8.81 -0.11
C GLU A 149 -6.85 -7.33 0.21
N ASP A 150 -7.57 -6.77 1.18
CA ASP A 150 -7.38 -5.41 1.68
C ASP A 150 -6.00 -5.22 2.35
N ILE A 151 -5.62 -6.10 3.27
CA ILE A 151 -4.31 -6.07 3.95
C ILE A 151 -3.19 -6.31 2.95
N LEU A 152 -3.38 -7.25 2.02
CA LEU A 152 -2.45 -7.54 0.94
C LEU A 152 -2.23 -6.32 0.05
N THR A 153 -3.30 -5.62 -0.33
CA THR A 153 -3.22 -4.39 -1.14
C THR A 153 -2.48 -3.28 -0.40
N GLU A 154 -2.84 -3.01 0.87
CA GLU A 154 -2.13 -1.99 1.67
C GLU A 154 -0.65 -2.31 1.80
N ARG A 155 -0.33 -3.57 2.11
CA ARG A 155 1.05 -4.04 2.24
C ARG A 155 1.82 -3.91 0.94
N LEU A 156 1.25 -4.36 -0.18
CA LEU A 156 1.90 -4.27 -1.49
C LEU A 156 2.17 -2.81 -1.86
N PHE A 157 1.21 -1.92 -1.66
CA PHE A 157 1.39 -0.50 -1.96
C PHE A 157 2.51 0.11 -1.11
N ALA A 158 2.44 -0.07 0.22
CA ALA A 158 3.48 0.42 1.13
C ALA A 158 4.86 -0.15 0.83
N TRP A 159 4.93 -1.43 0.46
CA TRP A 159 6.18 -2.09 0.13
C TRP A 159 6.77 -1.56 -1.19
N LEU A 160 5.96 -1.44 -2.25
CA LEU A 160 6.40 -0.94 -3.56
C LEU A 160 6.95 0.49 -3.48
N VAL A 161 6.24 1.40 -2.81
CA VAL A 161 6.64 2.82 -2.77
C VAL A 161 7.81 3.10 -1.82
N ASN A 162 8.06 2.25 -0.83
CA ASN A 162 9.21 2.39 0.06
C ASN A 162 10.40 1.50 -0.32
N TRP A 163 10.26 0.66 -1.36
CA TRP A 163 11.30 -0.30 -1.72
C TRP A 163 12.64 0.40 -2.02
N THR A 164 12.63 1.39 -2.91
CA THR A 164 13.86 2.08 -3.32
C THR A 164 14.57 2.74 -2.14
N ALA A 165 13.81 3.33 -1.21
CA ALA A 165 14.35 4.06 -0.08
C ALA A 165 14.91 3.16 1.03
N LEU A 166 14.29 2.00 1.28
CA LEU A 166 14.62 1.13 2.42
C LEU A 166 15.30 -0.19 2.04
N LEU A 167 15.03 -0.72 0.84
CA LEU A 167 15.42 -2.08 0.43
C LEU A 167 16.26 -2.11 -0.86
N GLY A 168 16.38 -0.99 -1.57
CA GLY A 168 17.04 -0.91 -2.87
C GLY A 168 18.55 -1.16 -2.86
N HIS A 169 19.20 -1.15 -1.70
CA HIS A 169 20.65 -1.38 -1.57
C HIS A 169 21.03 -2.85 -1.38
N GLU A 170 20.06 -3.73 -1.06
CA GLU A 170 20.29 -5.14 -0.70
C GLU A 170 19.80 -6.12 -1.78
N THR A 171 19.40 -5.63 -2.96
CA THR A 171 18.79 -6.45 -4.03
C THR A 171 19.72 -7.52 -4.61
N GLU A 172 21.02 -7.48 -4.31
CA GLU A 172 22.01 -8.44 -4.80
C GLU A 172 22.32 -9.56 -3.79
N ASP A 173 21.81 -9.47 -2.55
CA ASP A 173 22.00 -10.50 -1.53
C ASP A 173 20.83 -11.52 -1.48
N VAL A 174 21.05 -12.61 -0.74
CA VAL A 174 20.06 -13.70 -0.59
C VAL A 174 18.77 -13.20 0.06
N ALA A 175 18.85 -12.24 1.00
CA ALA A 175 17.70 -11.67 1.68
C ALA A 175 16.89 -10.77 0.74
N GLY A 176 17.53 -9.92 -0.05
CA GLY A 176 16.92 -9.11 -1.10
C GLY A 176 16.19 -9.96 -2.13
N THR A 177 16.85 -11.01 -2.65
CA THR A 177 16.23 -11.96 -3.58
C THR A 177 14.99 -12.64 -2.98
N ARG A 178 15.07 -13.00 -1.69
CA ARG A 178 13.95 -13.59 -0.95
C ARG A 178 12.78 -12.61 -0.81
N ARG A 179 13.05 -11.35 -0.47
CA ARG A 179 12.04 -10.28 -0.36
C ARG A 179 11.38 -10.00 -1.71
N GLU A 180 12.16 -9.95 -2.79
CA GLU A 180 11.62 -9.76 -4.13
C GLU A 180 10.71 -10.93 -4.51
N THR A 181 11.17 -12.15 -4.29
CA THR A 181 10.38 -13.35 -4.55
C THR A 181 9.05 -13.33 -3.77
N SER A 182 9.07 -12.87 -2.51
CA SER A 182 7.86 -12.66 -1.70
C SER A 182 6.93 -11.59 -2.28
N LEU A 183 7.47 -10.47 -2.75
CA LEU A 183 6.71 -9.40 -3.39
C LEU A 183 5.99 -9.90 -4.65
N LEU A 184 6.71 -10.61 -5.53
CA LEU A 184 6.15 -11.16 -6.77
C LEU A 184 5.06 -12.20 -6.51
N ARG A 185 5.24 -13.04 -5.49
CA ARG A 185 4.22 -13.99 -5.03
C ARG A 185 2.93 -13.29 -4.62
N GLN A 186 3.07 -12.20 -3.87
CA GLN A 186 1.94 -11.41 -3.41
C GLN A 186 1.24 -10.66 -4.55
N LEU A 187 1.99 -10.06 -5.48
CA LEU A 187 1.45 -9.47 -6.71
C LEU A 187 0.70 -10.51 -7.55
N GLY A 188 1.26 -11.71 -7.69
CA GLY A 188 0.62 -12.82 -8.38
C GLY A 188 -0.70 -13.25 -7.74
N GLN A 189 -0.78 -13.26 -6.40
CA GLN A 189 -2.02 -13.53 -5.68
C GLN A 189 -3.03 -12.39 -5.84
N LEU A 190 -2.60 -11.13 -5.71
CA LEU A 190 -3.47 -9.97 -5.89
C LEU A 190 -4.07 -9.97 -7.30
N ARG A 191 -3.27 -10.26 -8.34
CA ARG A 191 -3.74 -10.35 -9.73
C ARG A 191 -4.90 -11.34 -9.92
N LYS A 192 -4.92 -12.43 -9.14
CA LYS A 192 -6.00 -13.43 -9.18
C LYS A 192 -7.22 -13.03 -8.36
N SER A 193 -7.05 -12.17 -7.36
CA SER A 193 -8.04 -11.92 -6.31
C SER A 193 -8.48 -10.46 -6.16
N TRP A 194 -7.95 -9.52 -6.94
CA TRP A 194 -8.21 -8.08 -6.81
C TRP A 194 -9.70 -7.70 -6.83
N ARG A 195 -10.55 -8.43 -7.57
CA ARG A 195 -12.02 -8.22 -7.57
C ARG A 195 -12.68 -8.54 -6.22
N GLN A 196 -11.97 -9.23 -5.33
CA GLN A 196 -12.42 -9.56 -3.97
C GLN A 196 -12.04 -8.47 -2.97
N THR A 197 -11.11 -7.57 -3.33
CA THR A 197 -10.80 -6.36 -2.56
C THR A 197 -12.07 -5.52 -2.37
N PRO A 198 -12.26 -4.90 -1.19
CA PRO A 198 -13.36 -3.97 -0.96
C PRO A 198 -13.44 -2.89 -2.04
N GLU A 199 -14.67 -2.49 -2.39
CA GLU A 199 -14.92 -1.43 -3.38
C GLU A 199 -14.43 -0.07 -2.86
N GLY A 200 -14.20 0.86 -3.79
CA GLY A 200 -13.64 2.17 -3.50
C GLY A 200 -12.12 2.16 -3.50
N ILE A 201 -11.52 3.01 -2.66
CA ILE A 201 -10.10 3.36 -2.72
C ILE A 201 -9.17 2.15 -2.66
N LEU A 202 -9.54 1.10 -1.91
CA LEU A 202 -8.76 -0.13 -1.83
C LEU A 202 -8.70 -0.88 -3.16
N ARG A 203 -9.79 -0.91 -3.95
CA ARG A 203 -9.78 -1.55 -5.27
C ARG A 203 -8.96 -0.76 -6.27
N LEU A 204 -9.04 0.56 -6.25
CA LEU A 204 -8.19 1.44 -7.07
C LEU A 204 -6.71 1.28 -6.70
N LYS A 205 -6.40 1.21 -5.39
CA LYS A 205 -5.05 0.93 -4.89
C LYS A 205 -4.56 -0.46 -5.34
N ALA A 206 -5.44 -1.45 -5.38
CA ALA A 206 -5.11 -2.79 -5.83
C ALA A 206 -4.72 -2.84 -7.31
N THR A 207 -5.49 -2.18 -8.18
CA THR A 207 -5.17 -2.09 -9.62
C THR A 207 -3.90 -1.28 -9.84
N ALA A 208 -3.69 -0.18 -9.11
CA ALA A 208 -2.44 0.58 -9.13
C ALA A 208 -1.21 -0.25 -8.71
N CYS A 209 -1.31 -1.08 -7.66
CA CYS A 209 -0.24 -2.01 -7.28
C CYS A 209 0.09 -2.99 -8.41
N LEU A 210 -0.90 -3.41 -9.20
CA LEU A 210 -0.68 -4.29 -10.34
C LEU A 210 -0.01 -3.57 -11.50
N VAL A 211 -0.31 -2.29 -11.74
CA VAL A 211 0.39 -1.46 -12.74
C VAL A 211 1.84 -1.26 -12.33
N ILE A 212 2.10 -0.79 -11.11
CA ILE A 212 3.45 -0.60 -10.58
C ILE A 212 4.21 -1.93 -10.59
N GLY A 213 3.59 -3.01 -10.09
CA GLY A 213 4.21 -4.34 -10.11
C GLY A 213 4.56 -4.82 -11.51
N ALA A 214 3.68 -4.60 -12.50
CA ALA A 214 3.94 -4.98 -13.89
C ALA A 214 5.06 -4.15 -14.53
N SER A 215 5.15 -2.84 -14.24
CA SER A 215 6.21 -1.97 -14.73
C SER A 215 7.57 -2.27 -14.11
N CYS A 216 7.59 -2.83 -12.89
CA CYS A 216 8.82 -3.14 -12.17
C CYS A 216 9.48 -4.47 -12.59
N VAL A 217 8.68 -5.44 -13.05
CA VAL A 217 9.16 -6.79 -13.38
C VAL A 217 9.81 -6.87 -14.75
N GLN A 218 9.50 -5.94 -15.65
CA GLN A 218 10.00 -5.98 -17.02
C GLN A 218 10.48 -4.61 -17.48
N LYS A 219 11.53 -4.61 -18.30
CA LYS A 219 12.12 -3.38 -18.86
C LYS A 219 11.27 -2.72 -19.95
N ARG A 220 10.16 -3.33 -20.37
CA ARG A 220 9.29 -2.86 -21.48
C ARG A 220 7.83 -3.20 -21.23
N GLN A 221 6.95 -2.42 -21.86
CA GLN A 221 5.51 -2.67 -21.94
C GLN A 221 5.21 -4.07 -22.47
N ASN A 222 4.23 -4.72 -21.85
CA ASN A 222 3.82 -6.09 -22.14
C ASN A 222 2.32 -6.27 -21.85
N ALA A 223 1.77 -7.40 -22.27
CA ALA A 223 0.35 -7.71 -22.09
C ALA A 223 -0.13 -7.75 -20.62
N TRP A 224 0.76 -7.89 -19.64
CA TRP A 224 0.39 -7.75 -18.23
C TRP A 224 0.24 -6.28 -17.85
N LEU A 225 1.18 -5.41 -18.25
CA LEU A 225 1.08 -3.97 -18.02
C LEU A 225 -0.17 -3.38 -18.69
N ASP A 226 -0.44 -3.74 -19.94
CA ASP A 226 -1.61 -3.25 -20.70
C ASP A 226 -2.92 -3.57 -19.96
N ARG A 227 -3.10 -4.84 -19.57
CA ARG A 227 -4.29 -5.25 -18.80
C ARG A 227 -4.38 -4.58 -17.44
N ALA A 228 -3.24 -4.30 -16.80
CA ALA A 228 -3.25 -3.63 -15.50
C ALA A 228 -3.64 -2.15 -15.66
N MET A 229 -3.23 -1.50 -16.74
CA MET A 229 -3.66 -0.14 -17.08
C MET A 229 -5.17 -0.10 -17.38
N ASP A 230 -5.68 -1.00 -18.22
CA ASP A 230 -7.13 -1.11 -18.48
C ASP A 230 -7.93 -1.27 -17.18
N MET A 231 -7.44 -2.12 -16.27
CA MET A 231 -8.06 -2.32 -14.95
C MET A 231 -8.02 -1.08 -14.05
N LEU A 232 -6.96 -0.28 -14.14
CA LEU A 232 -6.84 0.97 -13.39
C LEU A 232 -7.76 2.04 -13.99
N ASP A 233 -7.83 2.15 -15.31
CA ASP A 233 -8.71 3.08 -16.03
C ASP A 233 -10.19 2.79 -15.68
N ASP A 234 -10.60 1.52 -15.68
CA ASP A 234 -11.94 1.10 -15.24
C ASP A 234 -12.28 1.56 -13.81
N GLU A 235 -11.33 1.51 -12.88
CA GLU A 235 -11.54 1.95 -11.49
C GLU A 235 -11.47 3.47 -11.35
N ILE A 236 -10.63 4.15 -12.14
CA ILE A 236 -10.60 5.62 -12.24
C ILE A 236 -11.95 6.15 -12.70
N GLU A 237 -12.51 5.61 -13.78
CA GLU A 237 -13.81 6.04 -14.31
C GLU A 237 -14.95 5.80 -13.31
N ARG A 238 -14.89 4.72 -12.54
CA ARG A 238 -15.90 4.40 -11.51
C ARG A 238 -15.82 5.32 -10.29
N GLN A 239 -14.62 5.74 -9.91
CA GLN A 239 -14.39 6.39 -8.61
C GLN A 239 -14.14 7.89 -8.70
N ILE A 240 -13.67 8.40 -9.83
CA ILE A 240 -13.31 9.81 -10.02
C ILE A 240 -14.34 10.49 -10.92
N LEU A 241 -15.17 11.31 -10.29
CA LEU A 241 -16.30 11.97 -10.94
C LEU A 241 -15.84 13.10 -11.87
N SER A 242 -16.76 13.56 -12.73
CA SER A 242 -16.48 14.64 -13.69
C SER A 242 -16.06 15.96 -13.04
N ASP A 243 -16.48 16.20 -11.79
CA ASP A 243 -16.09 17.36 -10.98
C ASP A 243 -14.70 17.22 -10.35
N GLY A 244 -14.04 16.05 -10.46
CA GLY A 244 -12.76 15.74 -9.83
C GLY A 244 -12.88 15.19 -8.41
N GLY A 245 -14.09 15.07 -7.87
CA GLY A 245 -14.35 14.46 -6.58
C GLY A 245 -14.24 12.93 -6.62
N HIS A 246 -13.76 12.34 -5.53
CA HIS A 246 -13.90 10.90 -5.32
C HIS A 246 -15.36 10.54 -5.00
N ILE A 247 -15.84 9.38 -5.45
CA ILE A 247 -17.24 8.93 -5.29
C ILE A 247 -17.71 8.86 -3.83
N SER A 248 -16.79 8.61 -2.89
CA SER A 248 -17.09 8.62 -1.45
C SER A 248 -17.41 10.02 -0.90
N ARG A 249 -17.10 11.08 -1.67
CA ARG A 249 -17.17 12.49 -1.25
C ARG A 249 -16.36 12.77 0.03
N ASN A 250 -15.38 11.92 0.35
CA ASN A 250 -14.43 12.11 1.44
C ASN A 250 -13.17 12.81 0.91
N PRO A 251 -12.80 13.99 1.45
CA PRO A 251 -11.58 14.71 1.02
C PRO A 251 -10.28 13.91 1.22
N GLN A 252 -10.24 13.01 2.21
CA GLN A 252 -9.07 12.15 2.41
C GLN A 252 -8.91 11.12 1.30
N ASP A 253 -10.01 10.66 0.71
CA ASP A 253 -9.94 9.73 -0.42
C ASP A 253 -9.42 10.44 -1.68
N VAL A 254 -9.69 11.73 -1.85
CA VAL A 254 -9.09 12.55 -2.94
C VAL A 254 -7.56 12.59 -2.82
N ILE A 255 -7.05 12.85 -1.61
CA ILE A 255 -5.60 12.81 -1.31
C ILE A 255 -5.05 11.43 -1.62
N ALA A 256 -5.66 10.38 -1.07
CA ALA A 256 -5.19 9.02 -1.25
C ALA A 256 -5.22 8.59 -2.73
N THR A 257 -6.24 8.98 -3.50
CA THR A 257 -6.31 8.70 -4.94
C THR A 257 -5.18 9.41 -5.68
N LEU A 258 -4.96 10.70 -5.42
CA LEU A 258 -3.89 11.45 -6.08
C LEU A 258 -2.51 10.85 -5.79
N GLU A 259 -2.24 10.47 -4.55
CA GLU A 259 -1.00 9.76 -4.18
C GLU A 259 -0.81 8.45 -4.94
N ILE A 260 -1.87 7.67 -5.07
CA ILE A 260 -1.83 6.39 -5.79
C ILE A 260 -1.48 6.63 -7.26
N LEU A 261 -2.11 7.63 -7.89
CA LEU A 261 -1.87 7.94 -9.30
C LEU A 261 -0.47 8.53 -9.54
N ILE A 262 0.04 9.38 -8.66
CA ILE A 262 1.42 9.87 -8.73
C ILE A 262 2.42 8.71 -8.61
N ALA A 263 2.15 7.73 -7.73
CA ALA A 263 3.00 6.55 -7.60
C ALA A 263 2.99 5.67 -8.85
N VAL A 264 1.84 5.56 -9.51
CA VAL A 264 1.72 4.87 -10.81
C VAL A 264 2.54 5.61 -11.86
N GLU A 265 2.32 6.92 -12.02
CA GLU A 265 2.99 7.71 -13.05
C GLU A 265 4.51 7.69 -12.87
N ASN A 266 5.00 7.87 -11.64
CA ASN A 266 6.42 7.81 -11.36
C ASN A 266 7.05 6.44 -11.72
N ALA A 267 6.33 5.35 -11.50
CA ALA A 267 6.80 4.01 -11.87
C ALA A 267 6.78 3.78 -13.39
N LEU A 268 5.79 4.34 -14.10
CA LEU A 268 5.68 4.26 -15.56
C LEU A 268 6.77 5.11 -16.24
N ASP A 269 6.98 6.34 -15.79
CA ASP A 269 8.01 7.26 -16.28
C ASP A 269 9.41 6.65 -16.18
N LYS A 270 9.74 6.03 -15.04
CA LYS A 270 11.02 5.32 -14.86
C LYS A 270 11.17 4.15 -15.81
N GLY A 271 10.07 3.49 -16.17
CA GLY A 271 10.04 2.43 -17.16
C GLY A 271 10.04 2.91 -18.61
N GLY A 272 9.99 4.23 -18.86
CA GLY A 272 9.86 4.81 -20.20
C GLY A 272 8.52 4.49 -20.86
N VAL A 273 7.47 4.26 -20.07
CA VAL A 273 6.11 4.01 -20.54
C VAL A 273 5.25 5.22 -20.18
N THR A 274 4.50 5.76 -21.15
CA THR A 274 3.55 6.84 -20.86
C THR A 274 2.29 6.27 -20.21
N GLY A 275 1.80 6.92 -19.15
CA GLY A 275 0.49 6.63 -18.56
C GLY A 275 -0.67 6.77 -19.55
N SER A 276 -1.81 6.12 -19.22
CA SER A 276 -3.04 6.30 -19.98
C SER A 276 -3.54 7.74 -19.87
N ARG A 277 -4.35 8.17 -20.83
CA ARG A 277 -4.94 9.52 -20.82
C ARG A 277 -5.90 9.68 -19.64
N GLU A 278 -6.52 8.59 -19.22
CA GLU A 278 -7.48 8.49 -18.13
C GLU A 278 -6.79 8.77 -16.77
N ILE A 279 -5.56 8.28 -16.57
CA ILE A 279 -4.70 8.64 -15.43
C ILE A 279 -4.43 10.14 -15.40
N HIS A 280 -3.94 10.71 -16.51
CA HIS A 280 -3.61 12.15 -16.57
C HIS A 280 -4.84 13.03 -16.34
N ARG A 281 -5.96 12.74 -17.00
CA ARG A 281 -7.23 13.46 -16.80
C ARG A 281 -7.77 13.33 -15.40
N ALA A 282 -7.54 12.21 -14.72
CA ALA A 282 -7.91 12.05 -13.32
C ALA A 282 -7.06 12.96 -12.43
N MET A 283 -5.74 12.98 -12.61
CA MET A 283 -4.83 13.84 -11.86
C MET A 283 -5.14 15.33 -12.06
N ASP A 284 -5.39 15.76 -13.31
CA ASP A 284 -5.74 17.15 -13.64
C ASP A 284 -7.03 17.63 -12.94
N ARG A 285 -7.97 16.72 -12.68
CA ARG A 285 -9.21 17.01 -11.97
C ARG A 285 -9.06 16.93 -10.44
N LEU A 286 -8.24 16.00 -9.95
CA LEU A 286 -7.99 15.79 -8.52
C LEU A 286 -7.21 16.96 -7.90
N GLY A 287 -6.26 17.56 -8.62
CA GLY A 287 -5.45 18.68 -8.10
C GLY A 287 -6.28 19.91 -7.67
N PRO A 288 -7.15 20.45 -8.54
CA PRO A 288 -8.07 21.52 -8.16
C PRO A 288 -9.04 21.10 -7.05
N MET A 289 -9.52 19.85 -7.05
CA MET A 289 -10.42 19.34 -6.01
C MET A 289 -9.72 19.24 -4.65
N LEU A 290 -8.44 18.86 -4.62
CA LEU A 290 -7.62 18.90 -3.42
C LEU A 290 -7.55 20.33 -2.87
N SER A 291 -7.29 21.31 -3.74
CA SER A 291 -7.24 22.74 -3.37
C SER A 291 -8.59 23.24 -2.85
N PHE A 292 -9.71 22.80 -3.43
CA PHE A 292 -11.05 23.14 -2.98
C PHE A 292 -11.34 22.69 -1.54
N PHE A 293 -10.82 21.54 -1.12
CA PHE A 293 -11.02 21.01 0.24
C PHE A 293 -10.02 21.54 1.27
N GLN A 294 -9.00 22.29 0.87
CA GLN A 294 -8.07 22.92 1.80
C GLN A 294 -8.72 24.14 2.47
N LEU A 295 -8.82 24.11 3.79
CA LEU A 295 -9.31 25.23 4.60
C LEU A 295 -8.18 26.20 4.99
N GLY A 296 -6.95 25.70 4.97
CA GLY A 296 -5.73 26.42 5.30
C GLY A 296 -4.50 25.53 5.11
N PRO A 297 -3.29 26.04 5.37
CA PRO A 297 -2.05 25.29 5.16
C PRO A 297 -2.05 23.95 5.90
N GLY A 298 -2.11 22.85 5.14
CA GLY A 298 -2.09 21.49 5.69
C GLY A 298 -3.35 21.08 6.45
N GLN A 299 -4.48 21.77 6.24
CA GLN A 299 -5.77 21.43 6.86
C GLN A 299 -6.84 21.20 5.81
N MET A 300 -7.42 20.00 5.83
CA MET A 300 -8.54 19.61 4.98
C MET A 300 -9.86 19.74 5.71
N ALA A 301 -10.93 19.97 4.96
CA ALA A 301 -12.29 19.84 5.48
C ALA A 301 -12.57 18.40 5.95
N ALA A 302 -13.16 18.27 7.13
CA ALA A 302 -13.49 16.98 7.75
C ALA A 302 -14.92 16.54 7.40
N PHE A 303 -15.13 16.12 6.16
CA PHE A 303 -16.43 15.63 5.67
C PHE A 303 -16.46 14.12 5.48
N ASN A 304 -17.65 13.52 5.60
CA ASN A 304 -17.94 12.11 5.24
C ASN A 304 -16.98 11.07 5.85
N GLY A 305 -16.61 11.26 7.12
CA GLY A 305 -15.68 10.36 7.84
C GLY A 305 -14.20 10.69 7.63
N GLY A 306 -13.87 11.69 6.81
CA GLY A 306 -12.53 12.26 6.73
C GLY A 306 -12.19 13.12 7.94
N GLY A 307 -10.95 13.02 8.41
CA GLY A 307 -10.34 13.99 9.33
C GLY A 307 -9.61 15.10 8.59
N THR A 308 -8.93 15.97 9.35
CA THR A 308 -8.20 17.14 8.82
C THR A 308 -7.01 16.80 7.92
N GLY A 309 -6.62 15.52 7.84
CA GLY A 309 -5.45 15.05 7.09
C GLY A 309 -4.13 15.33 7.81
N ASP A 310 -3.03 14.82 7.25
CA ASP A 310 -1.67 15.17 7.68
C ASP A 310 -1.13 16.29 6.77
N ALA A 311 -0.76 17.41 7.39
CA ALA A 311 -0.17 18.56 6.70
C ALA A 311 1.06 18.20 5.85
N ARG A 312 1.85 17.21 6.28
CA ARG A 312 3.05 16.76 5.55
C ARG A 312 2.68 16.03 4.27
N GLN A 313 1.68 15.16 4.38
CA GLN A 313 1.12 14.42 3.27
C GLN A 313 0.54 15.37 2.22
N ILE A 314 -0.25 16.36 2.64
CA ILE A 314 -0.88 17.35 1.75
C ILE A 314 0.18 18.21 1.05
N LYS A 315 1.25 18.61 1.74
CA LYS A 315 2.33 19.43 1.17
C LYS A 315 3.19 18.67 0.15
N ALA A 316 3.18 17.34 0.19
CA ALA A 316 3.95 16.50 -0.71
C ALA A 316 3.29 16.29 -2.09
N LEU A 317 2.01 16.66 -2.23
CA LEU A 317 1.20 16.55 -3.44
C LEU A 317 1.04 17.90 -4.12
#